data_AF-A0A3D5E7D8-F1
#
_entry.id   AF-A0A3D5E7D8-F1
#
_cell.length_a   1.000
_cell.length_b   1.000
_cell.length_c   1.000
_cell.angle_alpha   90.00
_cell.angle_beta   90.00
_cell.angle_gamma   90.00
#
_symmetry.space_group_name_H-M   'P 1'
#
loop_
_entity.id
_entity.type
_entity.pdbx_description
1 polymer ?
#
loop_
_entity_poly.entity_id
_entity_poly.type
_entity_poly.pdbx_seq_one_letter_code
_entity_poly.pdbx_strand_id
1 'polypeptide(L)' 'MPIRAIQTIIQPKTVIEGAGVKLRRSIFPHHSNVFDPFILFDHFIFENPIEGQISGFPMHPHRG' A
#
# COMPACT_ATOMS: atom_id res chain seq x y z
N MET A 1 5.18 8.71 30.11
CA MET A 1 5.31 9.14 28.70
C MET A 1 4.01 9.82 28.29
N PRO A 2 4.02 10.97 27.61
CA PRO A 2 2.79 11.60 27.15
C PRO A 2 2.12 10.74 26.07
N ILE A 3 0.78 10.74 26.04
CA ILE A 3 0.01 10.12 24.96
C ILE A 3 0.26 10.94 23.69
N ARG A 4 0.66 10.28 22.60
CA ARG A 4 0.84 10.95 21.31
C ARG A 4 -0.52 11.20 20.67
N ALA A 5 -0.79 12.44 20.29
CA ALA A 5 -1.96 12.78 19.49
C ALA A 5 -1.77 12.34 18.03
N ILE A 6 -2.87 11.99 17.36
CA ILE A 6 -2.87 11.73 15.92
C ILE A 6 -2.60 13.05 15.19
N GLN A 7 -1.56 13.08 14.37
CA GLN A 7 -1.23 14.27 13.57
C GLN A 7 -2.01 14.32 12.25
N THR A 8 -2.13 13.18 11.57
CA THR A 8 -2.76 13.09 10.25
C THR A 8 -3.47 11.74 10.10
N ILE A 9 -4.64 11.74 9.45
CA ILE A 9 -5.34 10.54 9.00
C ILE A 9 -5.22 10.47 7.49
N ILE A 10 -4.71 9.36 6.97
CA ILE A 10 -4.52 9.15 5.52
C ILE A 10 -5.63 8.22 5.03
N GLN A 11 -6.47 8.72 4.12
CA GLN A 11 -7.40 7.87 3.37
C GLN A 11 -6.63 7.18 2.23
N PRO A 12 -6.53 5.83 2.20
CA PRO A 12 -5.80 5.15 1.14
C PRO A 12 -6.45 5.35 -0.22
N LYS A 13 -5.62 5.40 -1.27
CA LYS A 13 -6.06 5.47 -2.66
C LYS A 13 -6.10 4.07 -3.27
N THR A 14 -7.13 3.80 -4.08
CA THR A 14 -7.18 2.57 -4.88
C THR A 14 -6.21 2.66 -6.05
N VAL A 15 -5.38 1.63 -6.23
CA VAL A 15 -4.43 1.48 -7.34
C VAL A 15 -4.47 0.06 -7.90
N ILE A 16 -3.95 -0.13 -9.12
CA ILE A 16 -3.79 -1.43 -9.78
C ILE A 16 -2.29 -1.69 -9.96
N GLU A 17 -1.82 -2.86 -9.54
CA GLU A 17 -0.41 -3.25 -9.53
C GLU A 17 -0.22 -4.70 -10.00
N GLY A 18 1.04 -5.10 -10.29
CA GLY A 18 1.38 -6.47 -10.69
C GLY A 18 0.59 -6.92 -11.91
N ALA A 19 0.02 -8.12 -11.85
CA ALA A 19 -0.81 -8.69 -12.91
C ALA A 19 -2.29 -8.27 -12.82
N GLY A 20 -2.58 -7.02 -12.46
CA GLY A 20 -3.96 -6.50 -12.36
C GLY A 20 -4.57 -6.53 -10.95
N VAL A 21 -3.75 -6.62 -9.91
CA VAL A 21 -4.19 -6.64 -8.52
C VAL A 21 -4.65 -5.26 -8.09
N LYS A 22 -5.90 -5.13 -7.65
CA LYS A 22 -6.45 -3.92 -7.04
C LYS A 22 -6.12 -3.88 -5.56
N LEU A 23 -5.53 -2.78 -5.09
CA LEU A 23 -5.16 -2.59 -3.68
C LEU A 23 -5.39 -1.16 -3.21
N ARG A 24 -5.28 -0.94 -1.90
CA ARG A 24 -5.38 0.37 -1.24
C ARG A 24 -4.02 0.81 -0.72
N ARG A 25 -3.47 1.90 -1.27
CA ARG A 25 -2.14 2.43 -0.93
C ARG A 25 -2.24 3.65 -0.02
N SER A 26 -1.49 3.65 1.09
CA SER A 26 -1.42 4.77 2.04
C SER A 26 -0.07 5.49 2.01
N ILE A 27 1.03 4.74 2.17
CA ILE A 27 2.42 5.26 2.09
C ILE A 27 2.99 4.82 0.75
N PHE A 28 3.72 5.71 0.08
CA PHE A 28 4.37 5.43 -1.20
C PHE A 28 5.66 6.24 -1.34
N PRO A 29 6.61 5.80 -2.19
CA PRO A 29 7.89 6.49 -2.33
C PRO A 29 7.72 7.95 -2.77
N HIS A 30 8.32 8.87 -2.03
CA HIS A 30 8.40 10.29 -2.35
C HIS A 30 9.77 10.84 -1.95
N HIS A 31 10.29 11.83 -2.68
CA HIS A 31 11.63 12.39 -2.46
C HIS A 31 11.87 12.88 -1.02
N SER A 32 10.83 13.37 -0.35
CA SER A 32 10.92 13.90 1.03
C SER A 32 10.73 12.85 2.14
N ASN A 33 10.44 11.58 1.79
CA ASN A 33 9.94 10.50 2.66
C ASN A 33 9.73 10.86 4.15
N VAL A 34 8.61 11.53 4.44
CA VAL A 34 8.28 11.96 5.81
C VAL A 34 7.90 10.79 6.74
N PHE A 35 7.82 9.58 6.19
CA PHE A 35 7.48 8.35 6.89
C PHE A 35 8.68 7.42 7.09
N ASP A 36 9.91 7.88 6.87
CA ASP A 36 11.15 7.14 7.16
C ASP A 36 11.06 6.45 8.54
N PRO A 37 11.31 5.13 8.65
CA PRO A 37 11.90 4.22 7.65
C PRO A 37 10.91 3.50 6.71
N PHE A 38 9.63 3.86 6.72
CA PHE A 38 8.62 3.23 5.87
C PHE A 38 8.62 3.85 4.48
N ILE A 39 8.62 3.01 3.44
CA ILE A 39 8.68 3.45 2.03
C ILE A 39 7.40 3.16 1.24
N LEU A 40 6.61 2.18 1.69
CA LEU A 40 5.40 1.72 1.03
C LEU A 40 4.48 1.06 2.07
N PHE A 41 3.18 1.31 1.97
CA PHE A 41 2.17 0.59 2.76
C PHE A 41 0.92 0.36 1.93
N ASP A 42 0.75 -0.90 1.52
CA ASP A 42 -0.34 -1.38 0.68
C ASP A 42 -1.22 -2.37 1.44
N HIS A 43 -2.53 -2.17 1.34
CA HIS A 43 -3.55 -3.08 1.84
C HIS A 43 -4.19 -3.81 0.66
N PHE A 44 -3.95 -5.11 0.58
CA PHE A 44 -4.54 -6.00 -0.41
C PHE A 44 -6.01 -6.26 -0.05
N ILE A 45 -6.92 -5.84 -0.94
CA ILE A 45 -8.34 -6.06 -0.77
C ILE A 45 -8.69 -7.44 -1.33
N PHE A 46 -9.15 -8.34 -0.48
CA PHE A 46 -9.87 -9.53 -0.92
C PHE A 46 -11.32 -9.34 -0.51
N GLU A 47 -12.12 -8.72 -1.38
CA GLU A 47 -13.57 -8.80 -1.25
C GLU A 47 -14.00 -10.23 -1.62
N ASN A 48 -14.91 -10.79 -0.82
CA ASN A 48 -15.53 -12.08 -1.06
C ASN A 48 -16.98 -11.80 -1.46
N PRO A 49 -17.45 -12.17 -2.66
CA PRO A 49 -16.83 -13.06 -3.65
C PRO A 49 -15.64 -12.44 -4.39
N ILE A 50 -14.77 -13.31 -4.92
CA ILE A 50 -13.60 -12.92 -5.72
C ILE A 50 -14.06 -12.04 -6.89
N GLU A 51 -13.60 -10.80 -6.93
CA GLU A 51 -13.78 -9.92 -8.08
C GLU A 51 -12.76 -10.26 -9.18
N GLY A 52 -13.20 -10.92 -10.25
CA GLY A 52 -12.39 -11.13 -11.46
C GLY A 52 -11.42 -12.32 -11.41
N GLN A 53 -10.40 -12.30 -12.27
CA GLN A 53 -9.41 -13.36 -12.38
C GLN A 53 -8.42 -13.30 -11.21
N ILE A 54 -8.10 -14.47 -10.62
CA ILE A 54 -7.05 -14.59 -9.61
C ILE A 54 -5.74 -14.06 -10.21
N SER A 55 -5.32 -12.92 -9.70
CA SER A 55 -4.16 -12.15 -10.15
C SER A 55 -3.21 -11.97 -8.97
N GLY A 56 -1.94 -11.71 -9.26
CA GLY A 56 -0.92 -11.61 -8.23
C GLY A 56 0.26 -10.74 -8.65
N PHE A 57 1.38 -10.96 -7.99
CA PHE A 57 2.64 -10.31 -8.31
C PHE A 57 3.58 -11.37 -8.92
N PRO A 58 3.78 -11.37 -10.25
CA PRO A 58 4.80 -12.21 -10.88
C PRO A 58 6.19 -11.93 -10.29
N MET A 59 7.17 -12.75 -10.65
CA MET A 59 8.56 -12.53 -10.22
C MET A 59 9.01 -11.08 -10.50
N HIS A 60 9.35 -10.35 -9.44
CA HIS A 60 9.84 -8.98 -9.51
C HIS A 60 10.96 -8.78 -8.47
N PRO A 61 12.06 -8.10 -8.82
CA PRO A 61 13.20 -7.91 -7.92
C PRO A 61 12.95 -6.77 -6.93
N HIS A 62 13.69 -6.80 -5.82
CA HIS A 62 13.82 -5.71 -4.85
C HIS A 62 15.29 -5.49 -4.51
N ARG A 63 15.71 -4.25 -4.27
CA ARG A 63 17.08 -3.93 -3.84
C ARG A 63 17.08 -2.65 -3.00
N GLY A 64 17.43 -2.78 -1.72
CA GLY A 64 17.66 -1.66 -0.80
C GLY A 64 16.56 -0.62 -0.86
#